data_AF-F9ZVB3-F1
#
_entry.id   AF-F9ZVB3-F1
#
_cell.length_a   1.000
_cell.length_b   1.000
_cell.length_c   1.000
_cell.angle_alpha   90.00
_cell.angle_beta   90.00
_cell.angle_gamma   90.00
#
_symmetry.space_group_name_H-M   'P 1'
#
loop_
_entity.id
_entity.type
_entity.pdbx_description
1 polymer ?
#
loop_
_entity_poly.entity_id
_entity_poly.type
_entity_poly.pdbx_seq_one_letter_code
_entity_poly.pdbx_strand_id
1 'polypeptide(L)'
;MTETAASQPASSASYEHLADENLISRIVDVFYQDLLDDYRVNRYFYSRPVEEQTKPLKLLIQALLNRSQFTDKQVWELANDFFTAAFARGNAKPSLVNNRDFAFLEAFVTGDIVNAGKPSELILLCPAHSHLIRLQPNDENYDAVIDNLAAALKQLNIADNVASQILAFAECGRDGTLGRGRELYNEDNMETHFRSHG
;
A
#
# COMPACT_ATOMS: atom_id res chain seq x y z
N MET A 1 -3.67 15.48 -36.91
CA MET A 1 -4.27 15.59 -35.58
C MET A 1 -3.48 14.65 -34.70
N THR A 2 -2.54 15.21 -33.94
CA THR A 2 -1.57 14.48 -33.13
C THR A 2 -2.25 13.98 -31.88
N GLU A 3 -2.29 12.66 -31.74
CA GLU A 3 -2.75 11.94 -30.56
C GLU A 3 -1.70 12.13 -29.45
N THR A 4 -2.10 12.86 -28.42
CA THR A 4 -1.28 13.18 -27.24
C THR A 4 -1.00 11.89 -26.48
N ALA A 5 0.23 11.39 -26.59
CA ALA A 5 0.77 10.35 -25.73
C ALA A 5 0.68 10.83 -24.26
N ALA A 6 -0.17 10.17 -23.48
CA ALA A 6 -0.17 10.30 -22.03
C ALA A 6 1.17 9.75 -21.51
N SER A 7 2.02 10.64 -21.02
CA SER A 7 3.33 10.32 -20.46
C SER A 7 3.17 9.40 -19.24
N GLN A 8 3.69 8.17 -19.33
CA GLN A 8 4.06 7.40 -18.15
C GLN A 8 5.16 8.16 -17.39
N PRO A 9 5.05 8.41 -16.08
CA PRO A 9 6.20 8.88 -15.32
C PRO A 9 7.02 7.68 -14.80
N ALA A 10 8.31 7.69 -15.16
CA ALA A 10 9.49 7.04 -14.56
C ALA A 10 9.35 5.63 -13.92
N SER A 11 9.72 4.59 -14.67
CA SER A 11 10.07 3.27 -14.09
C SER A 11 11.25 2.64 -14.84
N SER A 12 12.46 3.17 -14.60
CA SER A 12 13.71 2.54 -15.05
C SER A 12 14.80 2.55 -13.97
N ALA A 13 14.50 3.04 -12.77
CA ALA A 13 15.43 3.00 -11.65
C ALA A 13 15.32 1.65 -10.94
N SER A 14 16.39 0.87 -10.94
CA SER A 14 16.50 -0.33 -10.11
C SER A 14 16.91 0.08 -8.70
N TYR A 15 16.18 -0.41 -7.71
CA TYR A 15 16.44 -0.21 -6.29
C TYR A 15 17.05 -1.45 -5.62
N GLU A 16 17.49 -2.44 -6.39
CA GLU A 16 18.04 -3.71 -5.86
C GLU A 16 19.23 -3.50 -4.91
N HIS A 17 20.04 -2.46 -5.14
CA HIS A 17 21.16 -2.10 -4.28
C HIS A 17 20.75 -1.62 -2.86
N LEU A 18 19.48 -1.26 -2.66
CA LEU A 18 18.91 -0.92 -1.37
C LEU A 18 18.41 -2.15 -0.60
N ALA A 19 18.41 -3.33 -1.23
CA ALA A 19 17.82 -4.54 -0.69
C ALA A 19 18.71 -5.31 0.31
N ASP A 20 19.55 -4.59 1.05
CA ASP A 20 20.33 -5.14 2.15
C ASP A 20 19.42 -5.39 3.36
N GLU A 21 19.32 -6.66 3.78
CA GLU A 21 18.38 -7.10 4.83
C GLU A 21 18.64 -6.39 6.17
N ASN A 22 19.91 -6.18 6.53
CA ASN A 22 20.27 -5.50 7.78
C ASN A 22 19.90 -4.01 7.74
N LEU A 23 20.16 -3.35 6.62
CA LEU A 23 19.79 -1.96 6.38
C LEU A 23 18.28 -1.78 6.46
N ILE A 24 17.51 -2.60 5.74
CA ILE A 24 16.04 -2.57 5.76
C ILE A 24 15.53 -2.80 7.17
N SER A 25 16.01 -3.83 7.85
CA SER A 25 15.56 -4.17 9.20
C SER A 25 15.75 -2.98 10.15
N ARG A 26 16.94 -2.35 10.13
CA ARG A 26 17.25 -1.18 10.96
C ARG A 26 16.40 0.03 10.62
N ILE A 27 16.20 0.32 9.34
CA ILE A 27 15.35 1.44 8.90
C ILE A 27 13.93 1.21 9.35
N VAL A 28 13.36 0.03 9.10
CA VAL A 28 12.00 -0.31 9.48
C VAL A 28 11.82 -0.19 10.99
N ASP A 29 12.75 -0.66 11.81
CA ASP A 29 12.60 -0.61 13.26
C ASP A 29 12.52 0.82 13.80
N VAL A 30 13.40 1.72 13.32
CA VAL A 30 13.39 3.13 13.75
C VAL A 30 12.16 3.85 13.19
N PHE A 31 11.91 3.71 11.88
CA PHE A 31 10.78 4.33 11.20
C PHE A 31 9.44 3.94 11.83
N TYR A 32 9.26 2.67 12.17
CA TYR A 32 7.99 2.18 12.71
C TYR A 32 7.74 2.68 14.13
N GLN A 33 8.79 2.87 14.94
CA GLN A 33 8.67 3.49 16.26
C GLN A 33 8.20 4.94 16.12
N ASP A 34 8.87 5.73 15.27
CA ASP A 34 8.48 7.12 14.99
C ASP A 34 7.03 7.21 14.48
N LEU A 35 6.63 6.26 13.63
CA LEU A 35 5.27 6.18 13.07
C LEU A 35 4.18 5.91 14.12
N LEU A 36 4.47 5.09 15.13
CA LEU A 36 3.52 4.80 16.21
C LEU A 36 3.45 5.94 17.23
N ASP A 37 4.50 6.75 17.34
CA ASP A 37 4.53 7.92 18.22
C ASP A 37 3.86 9.17 17.57
N ASP A 38 3.75 9.21 16.24
CA ASP A 38 3.12 10.32 15.52
C ASP A 38 1.57 10.26 15.54
N TYR A 39 0.95 11.20 16.26
CA TYR A 39 -0.50 11.32 16.38
C TYR A 39 -1.25 11.50 15.04
N ARG A 40 -0.57 11.98 13.98
CA ARG A 40 -1.16 12.17 12.65
C ARG A 40 -1.54 10.84 11.99
N VAL A 41 -0.85 9.76 12.37
CA VAL A 41 -0.96 8.45 11.69
C VAL A 41 -1.12 7.26 12.64
N ASN A 42 -0.74 7.36 13.91
CA ASN A 42 -0.78 6.22 14.83
C ASN A 42 -2.19 5.64 15.02
N ARG A 43 -3.23 6.46 14.88
CA ARG A 43 -4.66 6.08 14.96
C ARG A 43 -5.08 4.99 13.96
N TYR A 44 -4.31 4.79 12.89
CA TYR A 44 -4.58 3.76 11.89
C TYR A 44 -4.12 2.37 12.36
N PHE A 45 -3.10 2.30 13.21
CA PHE A 45 -2.49 1.06 13.65
C PHE A 45 -3.28 0.42 14.79
N TYR A 46 -3.34 -0.91 14.78
CA TYR A 46 -3.94 -1.66 15.89
C TYR A 46 -2.92 -2.04 16.96
N SER A 47 -3.44 -2.30 18.17
CA SER A 47 -2.62 -2.74 19.30
C SER A 47 -2.21 -4.21 19.12
N ARG A 48 -1.07 -4.40 18.44
CA ARG A 48 -0.29 -5.64 18.38
C ARG A 48 1.15 -5.36 18.76
N PRO A 49 1.92 -6.36 19.24
CA PRO A 49 3.35 -6.19 19.45
C PRO A 49 4.03 -5.66 18.17
N VAL A 50 4.90 -4.66 18.32
CA VAL A 50 5.55 -3.98 17.18
C VAL A 50 6.32 -4.97 16.30
N GLU A 51 6.93 -5.99 16.90
CA GLU A 51 7.63 -7.05 16.16
C GLU A 51 6.71 -7.82 15.20
N GLU A 52 5.46 -8.10 15.61
CA GLU A 52 4.48 -8.79 14.77
C GLU A 52 4.06 -7.94 13.56
N GLN A 53 4.07 -6.61 13.71
CA GLN A 53 3.71 -5.68 12.63
C GLN A 53 4.88 -5.39 11.69
N THR A 54 6.09 -5.25 12.24
CA THR A 54 7.30 -4.91 11.48
C THR A 54 7.87 -6.09 10.71
N LYS A 55 7.75 -7.33 11.21
CA LYS A 55 8.22 -8.53 10.50
C LYS A 55 7.68 -8.65 9.06
N PRO A 56 6.36 -8.61 8.80
CA PRO A 56 5.86 -8.68 7.43
C PRO A 56 6.21 -7.43 6.60
N LEU A 57 6.34 -6.25 7.22
CA LEU A 57 6.79 -5.04 6.52
C LEU A 57 8.20 -5.19 5.95
N LYS A 58 9.14 -5.73 6.75
CA LYS A 58 10.52 -5.98 6.32
C LYS A 58 10.56 -6.93 5.12
N LEU A 59 9.79 -8.01 5.16
CA LEU A 59 9.69 -8.98 4.06
C LEU A 59 9.08 -8.35 2.80
N LEU A 60 8.02 -7.57 2.95
CA LEU A 60 7.40 -6.87 1.83
C LEU A 60 8.38 -5.90 1.16
N ILE A 61 9.08 -5.08 1.93
CA ILE A 61 10.08 -4.12 1.40
C ILE A 61 11.20 -4.87 0.68
N GLN A 62 11.72 -5.95 1.25
CA GLN A 62 12.72 -6.80 0.61
C GLN A 62 12.24 -7.30 -0.76
N ALA A 63 10.99 -7.78 -0.83
CA ALA A 63 10.41 -8.31 -2.06
C ALA A 63 10.15 -7.23 -3.11
N LEU A 64 9.76 -6.02 -2.70
CA LEU A 64 9.54 -4.90 -3.60
C LEU A 64 10.85 -4.34 -4.18
N LEU A 65 11.91 -4.27 -3.36
CA LEU A 65 13.24 -3.80 -3.81
C LEU A 65 13.95 -4.83 -4.71
N ASN A 66 13.73 -6.13 -4.46
CA ASN A 66 14.26 -7.24 -5.27
C ASN A 66 13.20 -7.85 -6.19
N ARG A 67 12.43 -7.01 -6.90
CA ARG A 67 11.24 -7.46 -7.62
C ARG A 67 11.50 -8.60 -8.62
N SER A 68 12.69 -8.67 -9.20
CA SER A 68 13.13 -9.72 -10.12
C SER A 68 13.14 -11.13 -9.51
N GLN A 69 13.21 -11.25 -8.18
CA GLN A 69 13.27 -12.53 -7.46
C GLN A 69 11.91 -13.02 -6.94
N PHE A 70 10.86 -12.19 -7.02
CA PHE A 70 9.55 -12.49 -6.44
C PHE A 70 8.44 -12.41 -7.48
N THR A 71 7.54 -13.38 -7.47
CA THR A 71 6.32 -13.36 -8.28
C THR A 71 5.32 -12.31 -7.77
N ASP A 72 4.37 -11.91 -8.62
CA ASP A 72 3.28 -11.01 -8.25
C ASP A 72 2.46 -11.55 -7.08
N LYS A 73 2.16 -12.85 -7.10
CA LYS A 73 1.46 -13.53 -6.02
C LYS A 73 2.21 -13.46 -4.69
N GLN A 74 3.52 -13.70 -4.67
CA GLN A 74 4.30 -13.63 -3.42
C GLN A 74 4.32 -12.21 -2.82
N VAL A 75 4.49 -11.18 -3.65
CA VAL A 75 4.42 -9.78 -3.18
C VAL A 75 3.03 -9.45 -2.67
N TRP A 76 1.99 -9.92 -3.34
CA TRP A 76 0.60 -9.76 -2.90
C TRP A 76 0.33 -10.46 -1.55
N GLU A 77 0.86 -11.67 -1.33
CA GLU A 77 0.74 -12.40 -0.06
C GLU A 77 1.46 -11.65 1.08
N LEU A 78 2.68 -11.17 0.84
CA LEU A 78 3.44 -10.37 1.80
C LEU A 78 2.74 -9.05 2.13
N ALA A 79 2.15 -8.39 1.13
CA ALA A 79 1.34 -7.19 1.34
C ALA A 79 0.12 -7.52 2.21
N ASN A 80 -0.59 -8.61 1.92
CA ASN A 80 -1.73 -9.05 2.70
C ASN A 80 -1.37 -9.33 4.17
N ASP A 81 -0.23 -9.98 4.42
CA ASP A 81 0.28 -10.24 5.77
C ASP A 81 0.60 -8.94 6.51
N PHE A 82 1.27 -8.00 5.85
CA PHE A 82 1.59 -6.69 6.45
C PHE A 82 0.33 -5.91 6.81
N PHE A 83 -0.61 -5.74 5.86
CA PHE A 83 -1.82 -4.97 6.14
C PHE A 83 -2.68 -5.63 7.22
N THR A 84 -2.66 -6.97 7.31
CA THR A 84 -3.34 -7.71 8.38
C THR A 84 -2.69 -7.46 9.73
N ALA A 85 -1.36 -7.53 9.82
CA ALA A 85 -0.65 -7.34 11.07
C ALA A 85 -0.78 -5.90 11.59
N ALA A 86 -0.66 -4.91 10.71
CA ALA A 86 -0.66 -3.50 11.08
C ALA A 86 -2.07 -2.94 11.33
N PHE A 87 -3.05 -3.30 10.48
CA PHE A 87 -4.34 -2.59 10.42
C PHE A 87 -5.56 -3.48 10.74
N ALA A 88 -5.42 -4.81 10.90
CA ALA A 88 -6.57 -5.64 11.25
C ALA A 88 -6.79 -5.71 12.77
N ARG A 89 -8.06 -5.62 13.19
CA ARG A 89 -8.48 -6.00 14.55
C ARG A 89 -8.12 -7.46 14.82
N GLY A 90 -7.72 -7.80 16.05
CA GLY A 90 -7.24 -9.14 16.43
C GLY A 90 -8.19 -10.31 16.10
N ASN A 91 -9.48 -10.06 15.87
CA ASN A 91 -10.49 -11.06 15.50
C ASN A 91 -11.12 -10.82 14.10
N ALA A 92 -10.52 -9.98 13.26
CA ALA A 92 -11.05 -9.73 11.92
C ALA A 92 -10.85 -10.98 11.06
N LYS A 93 -11.95 -11.63 10.67
CA LYS A 93 -11.91 -12.63 9.59
C LYS A 93 -11.42 -11.91 8.32
N PRO A 94 -10.68 -12.60 7.43
CA PRO A 94 -10.39 -12.07 6.10
C PRO A 94 -11.68 -11.55 5.49
N SER A 95 -11.66 -10.31 5.01
CA SER A 95 -12.81 -9.75 4.31
C SER A 95 -13.04 -10.61 3.06
N LEU A 96 -14.07 -11.46 3.08
CA LEU A 96 -14.55 -12.19 1.90
C LEU A 96 -15.15 -11.24 0.85
N VAL A 97 -15.29 -9.97 1.24
CA VAL A 97 -15.82 -8.89 0.43
C VAL A 97 -14.65 -8.16 -0.21
N ASN A 98 -14.58 -8.21 -1.53
CA ASN A 98 -13.71 -7.36 -2.34
C ASN A 98 -14.34 -5.95 -2.45
N ASN A 99 -13.57 -4.92 -2.84
CA ASN A 99 -14.12 -3.56 -2.97
C ASN A 99 -15.27 -3.44 -4.00
N ARG A 100 -15.45 -4.41 -4.90
CA ARG A 100 -16.55 -4.44 -5.88
C ARG A 100 -17.88 -4.88 -5.27
N ASP A 101 -17.87 -5.75 -4.26
CA ASP A 101 -19.09 -6.38 -3.74
C ASP A 101 -20.08 -5.39 -3.09
N PHE A 102 -19.60 -4.20 -2.68
CA PHE A 102 -20.45 -3.13 -2.13
C PHE A 102 -20.45 -1.82 -2.94
N ALA A 103 -19.88 -1.80 -4.15
CA ALA A 103 -19.92 -0.62 -5.03
C ALA A 103 -21.37 -0.15 -5.29
N PHE A 104 -22.33 -1.08 -5.23
CA PHE A 104 -23.75 -0.75 -5.33
C PHE A 104 -24.29 0.06 -4.13
N LEU A 105 -23.76 -0.13 -2.92
CA LEU A 105 -24.19 0.62 -1.72
C LEU A 105 -23.61 2.03 -1.69
N GLU A 106 -22.41 2.21 -2.25
CA GLU A 106 -21.80 3.53 -2.40
C GLU A 106 -22.73 4.46 -3.19
N ALA A 107 -23.32 3.99 -4.29
CA ALA A 107 -24.28 4.76 -5.09
C ALA A 107 -25.52 5.23 -4.29
N PHE A 108 -25.98 4.44 -3.31
CA PHE A 108 -27.09 4.83 -2.43
C PHE A 108 -26.68 5.87 -1.39
N VAL A 109 -25.45 5.81 -0.88
CA VAL A 109 -24.95 6.72 0.16
C VAL A 109 -24.47 8.05 -0.44
N THR A 110 -23.86 8.02 -1.62
CA THR A 110 -23.36 9.23 -2.32
C THR A 110 -24.45 9.94 -3.13
N GLY A 111 -25.61 9.30 -3.32
CA GLY A 111 -26.70 9.85 -4.11
C GLY A 111 -26.46 9.81 -5.63
N ASP A 112 -25.38 9.16 -6.09
CA ASP A 112 -25.10 8.98 -7.52
C ASP A 112 -25.81 7.74 -8.08
N ILE A 113 -27.14 7.73 -7.94
CA ILE A 113 -28.02 6.65 -8.42
C ILE A 113 -27.99 6.56 -9.96
N VAL A 114 -27.54 7.61 -10.63
CA VAL A 114 -27.54 7.77 -12.09
C VAL A 114 -26.15 7.67 -12.73
N ASN A 115 -25.09 7.39 -11.95
CA ASN A 115 -23.72 7.21 -12.46
C ASN A 115 -23.26 8.41 -13.33
N ALA A 116 -23.49 9.62 -12.82
CA ALA A 116 -23.17 10.87 -13.52
C ALA A 116 -21.73 11.34 -13.27
N GLY A 117 -21.00 10.74 -12.33
CA GLY A 117 -19.60 11.04 -12.04
C GLY A 117 -18.80 9.77 -11.79
N LYS A 118 -17.96 9.41 -12.76
CA LYS A 118 -16.94 8.34 -12.75
C LYS A 118 -16.71 7.70 -11.37
N PRO A 119 -16.99 6.39 -11.17
CA PRO A 119 -16.84 5.75 -9.87
C PRO A 119 -15.44 5.97 -9.32
N SER A 120 -15.35 6.31 -8.03
CA SER A 120 -14.12 6.20 -7.25
C SER A 120 -13.74 4.73 -7.18
N GLU A 121 -13.11 4.22 -8.24
CA GLU A 121 -12.55 2.87 -8.27
C GLU A 121 -11.36 2.83 -7.30
N LEU A 122 -11.64 2.67 -6.01
CA LEU A 122 -10.61 2.41 -5.01
C LEU A 122 -10.03 1.04 -5.27
N ILE A 123 -8.82 1.02 -5.80
CA ILE A 123 -8.12 -0.21 -6.18
C ILE A 123 -7.32 -0.71 -4.98
N LEU A 124 -7.70 -1.87 -4.44
CA LEU A 124 -6.96 -2.49 -3.35
C LEU A 124 -5.70 -3.19 -3.87
N LEU A 125 -4.60 -3.04 -3.14
CA LEU A 125 -3.38 -3.82 -3.39
C LEU A 125 -3.60 -5.31 -3.08
N CYS A 126 -4.34 -5.58 -2.01
CA CYS A 126 -4.71 -6.92 -1.52
C CYS A 126 -5.96 -6.82 -0.61
N PRO A 127 -6.65 -7.92 -0.26
CA PRO A 127 -7.85 -7.88 0.57
C PRO A 127 -7.66 -7.16 1.92
N ALA A 128 -6.54 -7.39 2.59
CA ALA A 128 -6.23 -6.75 3.87
C ALA A 128 -6.00 -5.22 3.77
N HIS A 129 -5.69 -4.69 2.58
CA HIS A 129 -5.58 -3.23 2.36
C HIS A 129 -6.87 -2.48 2.72
N SER A 130 -8.03 -3.16 2.63
CA SER A 130 -9.32 -2.61 3.05
C SER A 130 -9.35 -2.13 4.50
N HIS A 131 -8.54 -2.72 5.39
CA HIS A 131 -8.47 -2.29 6.80
C HIS A 131 -7.96 -0.86 6.95
N LEU A 132 -6.99 -0.45 6.12
CA LEU A 132 -6.49 0.91 6.07
C LEU A 132 -7.48 1.83 5.33
N ILE A 133 -7.93 1.43 4.13
CA ILE A 133 -8.78 2.27 3.27
C ILE A 133 -10.11 2.65 3.93
N ARG A 134 -10.70 1.76 4.75
CA ARG A 134 -11.92 2.07 5.53
C ARG A 134 -11.74 3.20 6.52
N LEU A 135 -10.51 3.53 6.90
CA LEU A 135 -10.17 4.63 7.80
C LEU A 135 -9.93 5.94 7.02
N GLN A 136 -10.07 5.92 5.69
CA GLN A 136 -9.97 7.06 4.79
C GLN A 136 -8.66 7.86 4.97
N PRO A 137 -7.48 7.23 4.79
CA PRO A 137 -6.23 7.98 4.74
C PRO A 137 -6.24 8.93 3.54
N ASN A 138 -5.60 10.08 3.69
CA ASN A 138 -5.44 11.08 2.63
C ASN A 138 -3.95 11.39 2.37
N ASP A 139 -3.68 12.32 1.44
CA ASP A 139 -2.32 12.72 1.12
C ASP A 139 -1.55 13.32 2.30
N GLU A 140 -2.22 14.07 3.19
CA GLU A 140 -1.57 14.63 4.40
C GLU A 140 -1.13 13.53 5.36
N ASN A 141 -1.92 12.45 5.48
CA ASN A 141 -1.51 11.28 6.26
C ASN A 141 -0.28 10.62 5.62
N TYR A 142 -0.25 10.51 4.30
CA TYR A 142 0.89 9.91 3.59
C TYR A 142 2.15 10.78 3.70
N ASP A 143 2.02 12.10 3.60
CA ASP A 143 3.12 13.05 3.83
C ASP A 143 3.71 12.87 5.22
N ALA A 144 2.86 12.70 6.25
CA ALA A 144 3.33 12.39 7.60
C ALA A 144 4.11 11.06 7.66
N VAL A 145 3.72 10.03 6.90
CA VAL A 145 4.49 8.78 6.81
C VAL A 145 5.87 9.03 6.20
N ILE A 146 5.94 9.81 5.12
CA ILE A 146 7.21 10.16 4.44
C ILE A 146 8.11 11.02 5.34
N ASP A 147 7.53 11.95 6.11
CA ASP A 147 8.25 12.75 7.11
C ASP A 147 8.91 11.84 8.17
N ASN A 148 8.17 10.87 8.71
CA ASN A 148 8.71 9.90 9.68
C ASN A 148 9.82 9.05 9.07
N LEU A 149 9.68 8.62 7.80
CA LEU A 149 10.73 7.91 7.10
C LEU A 149 11.99 8.77 6.94
N ALA A 150 11.84 10.03 6.52
CA ALA A 150 12.95 10.95 6.39
C ALA A 150 13.65 11.20 7.74
N ALA A 151 12.88 11.33 8.83
CA ALA A 151 13.41 11.44 10.18
C ALA A 151 14.24 10.20 10.57
N ALA A 152 13.70 9.00 10.36
CA ALA A 152 14.40 7.74 10.66
C ALA A 152 15.71 7.59 9.87
N LEU A 153 15.71 7.92 8.56
CA LEU A 153 16.91 7.90 7.73
C LEU A 153 18.00 8.85 8.26
N LYS A 154 17.59 10.03 8.72
CA LYS A 154 18.50 11.01 9.34
C LYS A 154 19.05 10.50 10.68
N GLN A 155 18.20 9.92 11.54
CA GLN A 155 18.63 9.35 12.82
C GLN A 155 19.66 8.24 12.63
N LEU A 156 19.50 7.43 11.58
CA LEU A 156 20.41 6.34 11.23
C LEU A 156 21.68 6.80 10.52
N ASN A 157 21.83 8.11 10.25
CA ASN A 157 22.94 8.70 9.49
C ASN A 157 23.12 8.04 8.11
N ILE A 158 22.01 7.74 7.42
CA ILE A 158 22.05 7.26 6.04
C ILE A 158 22.51 8.39 5.13
N ALA A 159 23.44 8.09 4.21
CA ALA A 159 23.97 9.08 3.27
C ALA A 159 22.86 9.68 2.40
N ASP A 160 22.91 11.00 2.16
CA ASP A 160 21.84 11.76 1.50
C ASP A 160 21.43 11.18 0.12
N ASN A 161 22.38 10.66 -0.64
CA ASN A 161 22.12 10.02 -1.93
C ASN A 161 21.33 8.71 -1.81
N VAL A 162 21.57 7.93 -0.76
CA VAL A 162 20.85 6.69 -0.46
C VAL A 162 19.48 7.03 0.11
N ALA A 163 19.42 7.97 1.06
CA ALA A 163 18.17 8.43 1.67
C ALA A 163 17.20 8.98 0.60
N SER A 164 17.69 9.77 -0.35
CA SER A 164 16.88 10.31 -1.45
C SER A 164 16.28 9.21 -2.33
N GLN A 165 17.02 8.12 -2.58
CA GLN A 165 16.53 6.98 -3.36
C GLN A 165 15.47 6.18 -2.60
N ILE A 166 15.65 5.99 -1.29
CA ILE A 166 14.65 5.34 -0.43
C ILE A 166 13.35 6.15 -0.39
N LEU A 167 13.46 7.48 -0.22
CA LEU A 167 12.29 8.38 -0.22
C LEU A 167 11.58 8.37 -1.59
N ALA A 168 12.33 8.43 -2.69
CA ALA A 168 11.77 8.35 -4.03
C ALA A 168 11.06 7.01 -4.28
N PHE A 169 11.64 5.90 -3.82
CA PHE A 169 11.01 4.59 -3.89
C PHE A 169 9.72 4.53 -3.07
N ALA A 170 9.73 5.05 -1.84
CA ALA A 170 8.54 5.13 -0.99
C ALA A 170 7.43 5.93 -1.68
N GLU A 171 7.75 7.11 -2.22
CA GLU A 171 6.78 7.99 -2.91
C GLU A 171 6.09 7.32 -4.11
N CYS A 172 6.77 6.42 -4.84
CA CYS A 172 6.12 5.65 -5.91
C CYS A 172 4.95 4.77 -5.41
N GLY A 173 4.92 4.43 -4.12
CA GLY A 173 3.85 3.65 -3.49
C GLY A 173 2.60 4.45 -3.12
N ARG A 174 2.64 5.79 -3.20
CA ARG A 174 1.56 6.68 -2.72
C ARG A 174 0.19 6.34 -3.27
N ASP A 175 0.08 6.31 -4.60
CA ASP A 175 -1.21 6.06 -5.24
C ASP A 175 -1.71 4.65 -4.97
N GLY A 176 -0.82 3.64 -4.90
CA GLY A 176 -1.20 2.28 -4.53
C GLY A 176 -1.78 2.20 -3.12
N THR A 177 -1.10 2.80 -2.14
CA THR A 177 -1.52 2.81 -0.73
C THR A 177 -2.77 3.64 -0.48
N LEU A 178 -3.03 4.68 -1.28
CA LEU A 178 -4.25 5.49 -1.17
C LEU A 178 -5.41 4.95 -2.04
N GLY A 179 -5.24 3.77 -2.64
CA GLY A 179 -6.29 3.13 -3.46
C GLY A 179 -6.52 3.80 -4.82
N ARG A 180 -5.58 4.62 -5.28
CA ARG A 180 -5.59 5.31 -6.59
C ARG A 180 -4.71 4.61 -7.65
N GLY A 181 -4.06 3.52 -7.27
CA GLY A 181 -3.08 2.79 -8.07
C GLY A 181 -3.67 1.66 -8.92
N ARG A 182 -2.97 0.53 -9.02
CA ARG A 182 -3.41 -0.70 -9.72
C ARG A 182 -3.31 -1.90 -8.78
N GLU A 183 -4.09 -2.95 -9.05
CA GLU A 183 -4.03 -4.21 -8.29
C GLU A 183 -2.65 -4.84 -8.47
N LEU A 184 -2.06 -5.38 -7.38
CA LEU A 184 -0.76 -6.05 -7.44
C LEU A 184 -0.85 -7.41 -8.15
N TYR A 185 -1.96 -8.10 -7.93
CA TYR A 185 -2.26 -9.41 -8.47
C TYR A 185 -3.76 -9.66 -8.31
N ASN A 186 -4.38 -10.26 -9.32
CA ASN A 186 -5.77 -10.68 -9.30
C ASN A 186 -5.80 -12.19 -9.56
N GLU A 187 -6.32 -12.97 -8.60
CA GLU A 187 -6.48 -14.43 -8.79
C GLU A 187 -7.49 -14.76 -9.89
N ASP A 188 -8.35 -13.79 -10.26
CA ASP A 188 -9.36 -13.94 -11.32
C ASP A 188 -8.82 -13.49 -12.68
N ASN A 189 -8.04 -14.37 -13.31
CA ASN A 189 -8.29 -14.70 -14.72
C ASN A 189 -9.35 -15.80 -14.84
N MET A 190 -10.38 -15.73 -13.98
CA MET A 190 -11.67 -16.34 -14.17
C MET A 190 -12.52 -15.27 -14.84
N GLU A 191 -12.87 -15.46 -16.12
CA GLU A 191 -13.85 -14.62 -16.80
C GLU A 191 -15.09 -14.44 -15.91
N THR A 192 -15.17 -13.33 -15.18
CA THR A 192 -16.41 -12.86 -14.60
C THR A 192 -17.18 -12.09 -15.67
N HIS A 193 -17.33 -12.70 -16.85
CA HIS A 193 -18.49 -12.45 -17.68
C HIS A 193 -19.69 -12.96 -16.89
N PHE A 194 -20.35 -12.06 -16.18
CA PHE A 194 -21.71 -12.29 -15.70
C PHE A 194 -22.61 -12.42 -16.93
N ARG A 195 -22.66 -13.63 -17.53
CA ARG A 195 -23.69 -13.98 -18.49
C ARG A 195 -24.97 -14.12 -17.69
N SER A 196 -25.80 -13.08 -17.72
CA SER A 196 -27.20 -13.21 -17.29
C SER A 196 -27.81 -14.31 -18.18
N HIS A 197 -27.99 -15.50 -17.61
CA HIS A 197 -28.86 -16.48 -18.24
C HIS A 197 -30.29 -15.97 -18.04
N GLY A 198 -30.94 -15.65 -19.16
CA GLY A 198 -32.39 -15.57 -19.23
C GLY A 198 -33.01 -16.96 -19.24
#